data_AF-A0A6C0CYA1-F1
#
_entry.id   AF-A0A6C0CYA1-F1
#
_cell.length_a   1.000
_cell.length_b   1.000
_cell.length_c   1.000
_cell.angle_alpha   90.00
_cell.angle_beta   90.00
_cell.angle_gamma   90.00
#
_symmetry.space_group_name_H-M   'P 1'
#
loop_
_entity.id
_entity.type
_entity.pdbx_description
1 polymer ?
#
loop_
_entity_poly.entity_id
_entity_poly.type
_entity_poly.pdbx_seq_one_letter_code
_entity_poly.pdbx_strand_id
1 'polypeptide(L)' 'MILCSICNKKLSNLMSNIYTCKCRNIYCPKHLLAHDCTFDYKAEFKRYNNLESISNEKVTKI' A
#
# COMPACT_ATOMS: atom_id res chain seq x y z
N MET A 1 -5.07 -12.69 -15.78
CA MET A 1 -6.09 -13.15 -14.79
C MET A 1 -5.48 -12.99 -13.43
N ILE A 2 -6.17 -12.32 -12.49
CA ILE A 2 -5.65 -12.06 -11.15
C ILE A 2 -6.44 -12.88 -10.15
N LEU A 3 -5.73 -13.54 -9.24
CA LEU A 3 -6.30 -14.41 -8.21
C LEU A 3 -5.98 -13.85 -6.83
N CYS A 4 -6.91 -14.00 -5.90
CA CYS A 4 -6.65 -13.74 -4.49
C CYS A 4 -5.64 -14.76 -3.95
N SER A 5 -4.60 -14.27 -3.28
CA SER A 5 -3.50 -15.10 -2.75
C SER A 5 -3.92 -16.04 -1.61
N ILE A 6 -5.11 -15.87 -1.02
CA ILE A 6 -5.64 -16.73 0.05
C ILE A 6 -6.65 -17.76 -0.47
N CYS A 7 -7.67 -17.30 -1.21
CA CYS A 7 -8.79 -18.17 -1.62
C CYS A 7 -8.86 -18.46 -3.13
N ASN A 8 -7.88 -18.01 -3.92
CA ASN A 8 -7.84 -18.17 -5.37
C ASN A 8 -9.09 -17.64 -6.12
N LYS A 9 -9.89 -16.78 -5.47
CA LYS A 9 -11.02 -16.11 -6.13
C LYS A 9 -10.51 -15.26 -7.28
N LYS A 10 -11.12 -15.44 -8.47
CA LYS A 10 -10.85 -14.62 -9.65
C LYS A 10 -11.29 -13.18 -9.41
N LEU A 11 -10.39 -12.24 -9.71
CA LEU A 11 -10.61 -10.81 -9.63
C LEU A 11 -10.51 -10.19 -11.03
N SER A 12 -11.24 -9.10 -11.25
CA SER A 12 -11.10 -8.31 -12.47
C SER A 12 -9.70 -7.71 -12.56
N ASN A 13 -9.08 -7.81 -13.73
CA ASN A 13 -7.77 -7.21 -14.00
C ASN A 13 -7.74 -5.69 -13.73
N LEU A 14 -8.88 -5.00 -13.91
CA LEU A 14 -9.01 -3.57 -13.69
C LEU A 14 -8.78 -3.17 -12.22
N MET A 15 -9.10 -4.07 -11.28
CA MET A 15 -8.99 -3.80 -9.84
C MET A 15 -7.65 -4.24 -9.24
N SER A 16 -6.69 -4.64 -10.07
CA SER A 16 -5.34 -5.06 -9.67
C SER A 16 -4.69 -4.08 -8.70
N ASN A 17 -4.63 -2.79 -9.05
CA ASN A 17 -4.00 -1.75 -8.24
C ASN A 17 -4.73 -1.52 -6.90
N ILE A 18 -6.05 -1.65 -6.88
CA ILE A 18 -6.87 -1.40 -5.68
C ILE A 18 -6.69 -2.52 -4.66
N TYR A 19 -6.53 -3.75 -5.16
CA TYR A 19 -6.47 -4.96 -4.34
C TYR A 19 -5.05 -5.45 -4.07
N THR A 20 -4.06 -4.69 -4.52
CA THR A 20 -2.65 -4.94 -4.20
C THR A 20 -2.34 -4.34 -2.83
N CYS A 21 -1.93 -5.19 -1.89
CA CYS A 21 -1.48 -4.75 -0.59
C CYS A 21 0.00 -4.29 -0.64
N LYS A 22 0.44 -3.48 0.33
CA LYS A 22 1.85 -3.09 0.46
C LYS A 22 2.79 -4.26 0.75
N CYS A 23 2.26 -5.39 1.23
CA CYS A 23 3.00 -6.65 1.32
C CYS A 23 3.21 -7.35 -0.05
N ARG A 24 2.85 -6.69 -1.16
CA ARG A 24 3.01 -7.12 -2.57
C ARG A 24 2.13 -8.30 -3.02
N ASN A 25 1.24 -8.76 -2.16
CA ASN A 25 0.23 -9.76 -2.53
C ASN A 25 -1.08 -9.10 -2.98
N ILE A 26 -1.84 -9.81 -3.80
CA ILE A 26 -3.17 -9.40 -4.25
C ILE A 26 -4.25 -10.22 -3.53
N TYR A 27 -5.30 -9.56 -3.06
CA TYR A 27 -6.36 -10.20 -2.28
C TYR A 27 -7.75 -9.79 -2.76
N CYS A 28 -8.77 -10.61 -2.52
CA CYS A 28 -10.15 -10.15 -2.68
C CYS A 28 -10.51 -9.15 -1.55
N PRO A 29 -11.60 -8.37 -1.67
CA PRO A 29 -11.96 -7.34 -0.69
C PRO A 29 -11.96 -7.84 0.77
N LYS A 30 -12.44 -9.07 1.00
CA LYS A 30 -12.48 -9.69 2.33
C LYS A 30 -11.08 -9.98 2.88
N HIS A 31 -10.19 -10.55 2.05
CA HIS A 31 -8.85 -10.95 2.48
C HIS A 31 -7.86 -9.79 2.50
N LEU A 32 -8.12 -8.70 1.77
CA LEU A 32 -7.29 -7.50 1.84
C LEU A 32 -7.27 -6.92 3.26
N LEU A 33 -8.39 -6.99 3.98
CA LEU A 33 -8.53 -6.49 5.36
C LEU A 33 -8.15 -7.51 6.43
N ALA A 34 -8.30 -8.81 6.14
CA ALA A 34 -8.20 -9.89 7.14
C ALA A 34 -7.01 -10.84 6.91
N HIS A 35 -5.92 -10.36 6.29
CA HIS A 35 -4.72 -11.17 6.08
C HIS A 35 -3.62 -10.80 7.08
N ASP A 36 -2.72 -11.75 7.35
CA ASP A 36 -1.47 -11.52 8.05
C ASP A 36 -0.50 -10.72 7.17
N CYS A 37 -0.67 -9.40 7.20
CA CYS A 37 0.17 -8.48 6.46
C CYS A 37 1.58 -8.43 7.05
N THR A 38 2.58 -8.75 6.24
CA THR A 38 4.01 -8.63 6.61
C THR A 38 4.54 -7.20 6.48
N PHE A 39 3.73 -6.26 5.97
CA PHE A 39 4.13 -4.86 5.82
C PHE A 39 3.94 -4.10 7.14
N ASP A 40 5.01 -3.48 7.63
CA ASP A 40 4.97 -2.70 8.87
C ASP A 40 4.48 -1.26 8.63
N TYR A 41 3.16 -1.09 8.66
CA TYR A 41 2.50 0.21 8.54
C TYR A 41 2.87 1.18 9.67
N LYS A 42 3.18 0.68 10.88
CA LYS A 42 3.55 1.54 12.01
C LYS A 42 4.95 2.11 11.80
N ALA A 43 5.89 1.30 11.34
CA ALA A 43 7.23 1.75 11.00
C ALA A 43 7.22 2.75 9.83
N GLU A 44 6.43 2.49 8.78
CA GLU A 44 6.28 3.43 7.66
C GLU A 44 5.69 4.76 8.13
N PHE A 45 4.62 4.73 8.94
CA PHE A 45 4.03 5.94 9.50
C PHE A 45 5.03 6.71 10.35
N LYS A 46 5.80 6.03 11.22
CA LYS A 46 6.86 6.68 12.01
C LYS A 46 7.95 7.31 11.13
N ARG A 47 8.37 6.66 10.05
CA ARG A 47 9.33 7.24 9.10
C ARG A 47 8.78 8.53 8.48
N TYR A 48 7.50 8.53 8.11
CA TYR A 48 6.87 9.72 7.54
C TYR A 48 6.75 10.87 8.55
N ASN A 49 6.44 10.58 9.82
CA ASN A 49 6.33 11.60 10.87
C ASN A 49 7.69 12.08 11.41
N ASN A 50 8.71 11.23 11.40
CA ASN A 50 10.07 11.58 11.81
C ASN A 50 10.84 12.33 10.71
N LEU A 51 10.23 12.52 9.52
CA LEU A 51 10.66 13.55 8.58
C LEU A 51 10.16 14.90 9.11
N GLU A 52 10.83 15.43 10.14
CA GLU A 52 10.66 16.82 10.51
C GLU A 52 11.18 17.71 9.37
N SER A 53 10.30 18.61 8.92
CA SER A 53 10.63 19.92 8.34
C SER A 53 11.55 19.94 7.12
N ILE A 54 11.03 19.64 5.92
CA ILE A 54 11.53 20.36 4.74
C ILE A 54 11.10 21.81 4.94
N SER A 55 12.02 22.63 5.45
CA SER A 55 11.87 24.08 5.47
C SER A 55 11.50 24.53 4.06
N ASN A 56 10.39 25.26 3.93
CA ASN A 56 9.99 25.88 2.69
C ASN A 56 11.03 26.95 2.31
N GLU A 57 12.19 26.56 1.78
CA GLU A 57 13.04 27.50 1.07
C GLU A 57 12.27 27.89 -0.18
N LYS A 58 11.68 29.09 -0.14
CA LYS A 58 11.08 29.76 -1.29
C LYS A 58 12.04 29.60 -2.46
N VAL A 59 11.65 28.81 -3.46
CA VAL A 59 12.36 28.76 -4.74
C VAL A 59 12.14 30.11 -5.41
N THR A 60 12.99 31.08 -5.10
CA THR A 60 13.24 32.23 -5.97
C THR A 60 14.42 31.88 -6.85
N LYS A 61 14.13 31.46 -8.09
CA LYS A 61 15.08 31.54 -9.20
C LYS A 61 14.37 32.22 -10.36
N ILE A 62 14.61 33.54 -10.45
CA ILE A 62 15.22 34.29 -11.57
C ILE A 62 14.32 34.34 -12.80
#